data_AF-A0A938YX42-F1
#
_entry.id   AF-A0A938YX42-F1
#
_cell.length_a   1.000
_cell.length_b   1.000
_cell.length_c   1.000
_cell.angle_alpha   90.00
_cell.angle_beta   90.00
_cell.angle_gamma   90.00
#
_symmetry.space_group_name_H-M   'P 1'
#
loop_
_entity.id
_entity.type
_entity.pdbx_description
1 polymer ?
#
loop_
_entity_poly.entity_id
_entity_poly.type
_entity_poly.pdbx_seq_one_letter_code
_entity_poly.pdbx_strand_id
1 'polypeptide(L)'
;AQTFKHWFAAGGAAVPFGRSLTYRFAQVSFFSALVFADVEGLPWGEIKGLISRHLHQWMQQDIFTSEGILTVGYSYQNLIFAEGYNAPGSPYWALKTFLLLAVPKEHPYWQATPTPLVITERTLAHPISKNFYQHNQDLTHALMFPAGQCINYQSHASSKYSKFVYSTTFGNSVPKSNYWFYEGNYDNTLALSEDDHYFRTKGLDRQYQLLPDRIIHEWNPWEDVQIKTTIIPLIGSHLRIHEINSQRALSFYEGGFSSPKEATAITEKTASSAAVRTSIGYSKIEAIAGYETSDVIRTEPNTNLLYPATWLPYLTAQRQAGKHLFVSLVTGLLPQEQEQAVTVEVTTNNITINQSGHMIQVERIGGKNGNQL
;
A
#
# COMPACT_ATOMS: atom_id res chain seq x y z
N ALA A 1 4.33 -2.08 -21.18
CA ALA A 1 3.99 -3.44 -20.73
C ALA A 1 4.99 -3.97 -19.71
N GLN A 2 6.30 -3.93 -20.02
CA GLN A 2 7.38 -4.40 -19.15
C GLN A 2 7.37 -3.84 -17.72
N THR A 3 7.07 -2.55 -17.53
CA THR A 3 6.91 -2.00 -16.17
C THR A 3 5.54 -2.32 -15.56
N PHE A 4 4.46 -2.20 -16.34
CA PHE A 4 3.09 -2.30 -15.81
C PHE A 4 2.77 -3.70 -15.23
N LYS A 5 3.46 -4.76 -15.68
CA LYS A 5 3.31 -6.09 -15.09
C LYS A 5 3.72 -6.18 -13.61
N HIS A 6 4.57 -5.27 -13.11
CA HIS A 6 4.93 -5.18 -11.67
C HIS A 6 3.76 -4.73 -10.79
N TRP A 7 2.67 -4.25 -11.38
CA TRP A 7 1.44 -3.91 -10.65
C TRP A 7 0.68 -5.15 -10.17
N PHE A 8 1.07 -6.35 -10.64
CA PHE A 8 0.31 -7.58 -10.44
C PHE A 8 1.14 -8.61 -9.69
N ALA A 9 0.51 -9.29 -8.73
CA ALA A 9 1.02 -10.55 -8.21
C ALA A 9 0.82 -11.68 -9.24
N ALA A 10 1.59 -12.75 -9.11
CA ALA A 10 1.53 -13.92 -9.99
C ALA A 10 0.14 -14.53 -10.07
N GLY A 11 -0.63 -14.51 -8.97
CA GLY A 11 -2.02 -14.97 -8.92
C GLY A 11 -3.03 -14.10 -9.68
N GLY A 12 -2.61 -12.96 -10.27
CA GLY A 12 -3.46 -12.05 -11.01
C GLY A 12 -3.97 -10.85 -10.21
N ALA A 13 -3.78 -10.84 -8.88
CA ALA A 13 -4.16 -9.70 -8.04
C ALA A 13 -3.38 -8.45 -8.40
N ALA A 14 -4.09 -7.36 -8.64
CA ALA A 14 -3.50 -6.05 -8.91
C ALA A 14 -3.48 -5.19 -7.64
N VAL A 15 -2.43 -4.40 -7.47
CA VAL A 15 -2.33 -3.47 -6.33
C VAL A 15 -3.50 -2.48 -6.35
N PRO A 16 -4.29 -2.35 -5.26
CA PRO A 16 -5.46 -1.48 -5.19
C PRO A 16 -5.07 -0.01 -4.97
N PHE A 17 -4.61 0.64 -6.04
CA PHE A 17 -4.15 2.03 -6.02
C PHE A 17 -4.97 2.93 -6.96
N GLY A 18 -5.29 4.12 -6.46
CA GLY A 18 -5.97 5.18 -7.19
C GLY A 18 -7.51 5.17 -7.08
N ARG A 19 -8.13 6.15 -7.74
CA ARG A 19 -9.57 6.20 -7.99
C ARG A 19 -9.92 5.29 -9.16
N SER A 20 -11.17 4.87 -9.29
CA SER A 20 -11.65 3.94 -10.35
C SER A 20 -11.45 2.44 -10.08
N LEU A 21 -11.08 2.04 -8.85
CA LEU A 21 -10.91 0.62 -8.53
C LEU A 21 -12.20 -0.20 -8.65
N THR A 22 -13.38 0.44 -8.67
CA THR A 22 -14.65 -0.26 -8.91
C THR A 22 -14.72 -0.92 -10.30
N TYR A 23 -13.86 -0.54 -11.24
CA TYR A 23 -13.76 -1.14 -12.57
C TYR A 23 -12.82 -2.34 -12.58
N ARG A 24 -13.02 -3.26 -11.61
CA ARG A 24 -12.18 -4.42 -11.28
C ARG A 24 -11.40 -5.03 -12.45
N PHE A 25 -12.12 -5.60 -13.42
CA PHE A 25 -11.46 -6.30 -14.54
C PHE A 25 -10.65 -5.35 -15.43
N ALA A 26 -10.96 -4.04 -15.43
CA ALA A 26 -10.29 -3.06 -16.27
C ALA A 26 -8.82 -2.85 -15.90
N GLN A 27 -8.36 -3.33 -14.74
CA GLN A 27 -6.94 -3.27 -14.37
C GLN A 27 -6.05 -3.94 -15.42
N VAL A 28 -6.52 -5.00 -16.09
CA VAL A 28 -5.79 -5.67 -17.19
C VAL A 28 -6.19 -5.18 -18.60
N SER A 29 -7.05 -4.17 -18.74
CA SER A 29 -7.50 -3.68 -20.05
C SER A 29 -6.36 -3.17 -20.94
N PHE A 30 -5.27 -2.68 -20.34
CA PHE A 30 -4.07 -2.31 -21.09
C PHE A 30 -3.51 -3.51 -21.89
N PHE A 31 -3.48 -4.71 -21.30
CA PHE A 31 -3.01 -5.90 -21.98
C PHE A 31 -4.01 -6.39 -23.04
N SER A 32 -5.31 -6.26 -22.78
CA SER A 32 -6.34 -6.50 -23.80
C SER A 32 -6.21 -5.56 -25.00
N ALA A 33 -5.85 -4.29 -24.77
CA ALA A 33 -5.61 -3.32 -25.82
C ALA A 33 -4.36 -3.66 -26.65
N LEU A 34 -3.32 -4.23 -26.05
CA LEU A 34 -2.15 -4.75 -26.79
C LEU A 34 -2.55 -5.89 -27.74
N VAL A 35 -3.41 -6.81 -27.29
CA VAL A 35 -3.95 -7.88 -28.15
C VAL A 35 -4.73 -7.26 -29.31
N PHE A 36 -5.63 -6.32 -29.03
CA PHE A 36 -6.43 -5.67 -30.07
C PHE A 36 -5.59 -4.88 -31.09
N ALA A 37 -4.53 -4.21 -30.63
CA ALA A 37 -3.63 -3.44 -31.47
C ALA A 37 -2.57 -4.30 -32.18
N ASP A 38 -2.56 -5.63 -31.98
CA ASP A 38 -1.53 -6.55 -32.46
C ASP A 38 -0.09 -6.11 -32.10
N VAL A 39 0.10 -5.72 -30.84
CA VAL A 39 1.41 -5.31 -30.29
C VAL A 39 1.84 -6.27 -29.18
N GLU A 40 2.82 -7.12 -29.46
CA GLU A 40 3.38 -8.07 -28.49
C GLU A 40 4.31 -7.37 -27.48
N GLY A 41 3.74 -6.56 -26.59
CA GLY A 41 4.50 -5.83 -25.55
C GLY A 41 5.09 -6.74 -24.45
N LEU A 42 4.59 -7.97 -24.37
CA LEU A 42 5.06 -9.12 -23.58
C LEU A 42 4.71 -10.39 -24.40
N PRO A 43 5.40 -11.52 -24.20
CA PRO A 43 5.03 -12.76 -24.86
C PRO A 43 3.52 -13.04 -24.75
N TRP A 44 2.88 -13.42 -25.85
CA TRP A 44 1.41 -13.61 -25.86
C TRP A 44 0.91 -14.57 -24.78
N GLY A 45 1.68 -15.61 -24.47
CA GLY A 45 1.39 -16.54 -23.38
C GLY A 45 1.36 -15.87 -22.00
N GLU A 46 2.24 -14.91 -21.75
CA GLU A 46 2.30 -14.17 -20.47
C GLU A 46 1.11 -13.22 -20.35
N ILE A 47 0.76 -12.52 -21.44
CA ILE A 47 -0.44 -11.67 -21.51
C ILE A 47 -1.70 -12.50 -21.23
N LYS A 48 -1.84 -13.64 -21.92
CA LYS A 48 -2.99 -14.55 -21.74
C LYS A 48 -3.06 -15.12 -20.34
N GLY A 49 -1.92 -15.52 -19.77
CA GLY A 49 -1.83 -16.00 -18.41
C GLY A 49 -2.25 -14.94 -17.39
N LEU A 50 -1.76 -13.71 -17.53
CA LEU A 50 -2.08 -12.62 -16.62
C LEU A 50 -3.56 -12.24 -16.68
N ILE A 51 -4.12 -12.02 -17.87
CA ILE A 51 -5.54 -11.70 -18.05
C ILE A 51 -6.41 -12.82 -17.48
N SER A 52 -6.09 -14.08 -17.79
CA SER A 52 -6.85 -15.24 -17.30
C SER A 52 -6.84 -15.30 -15.78
N ARG A 53 -5.68 -15.30 -15.12
CA ARG A 53 -5.57 -15.38 -13.66
C ARG A 53 -6.26 -14.21 -12.97
N HIS A 54 -6.14 -13.00 -13.53
CA HIS A 54 -6.82 -11.82 -13.01
C HIS A 54 -8.35 -11.95 -13.02
N LEU A 55 -8.92 -12.40 -14.14
CA LEU A 55 -10.37 -12.62 -14.23
C LEU A 55 -10.82 -13.73 -13.28
N HIS A 56 -10.10 -14.86 -13.21
CA HIS A 56 -10.41 -15.94 -12.27
C HIS A 56 -10.37 -15.46 -10.82
N GLN A 57 -9.36 -14.68 -10.43
CA GLN A 57 -9.23 -14.16 -9.08
C GLN A 57 -10.41 -13.25 -8.70
N TRP A 58 -10.90 -12.41 -9.62
CA TRP A 58 -12.09 -11.60 -9.38
C TRP A 58 -13.38 -12.41 -9.25
N MET A 59 -13.49 -13.56 -9.94
CA MET A 59 -14.65 -14.45 -9.80
C MET A 59 -14.71 -15.16 -8.45
N GLN A 60 -13.63 -15.10 -7.65
CA GLN A 60 -13.58 -15.62 -6.28
C GLN A 60 -13.94 -14.56 -5.21
N GLN A 61 -14.40 -13.37 -5.63
CA GLN A 61 -14.72 -12.25 -4.74
C GLN A 61 -16.23 -11.98 -4.71
N ASP A 62 -16.73 -11.37 -3.62
CA ASP A 62 -18.15 -11.05 -3.40
C ASP A 62 -18.60 -9.79 -4.16
N ILE A 63 -18.37 -9.78 -5.48
CA ILE A 63 -18.51 -8.57 -6.32
C ILE A 63 -19.86 -8.43 -7.01
N PHE A 64 -20.73 -9.45 -6.91
CA PHE A 64 -22.05 -9.48 -7.53
C PHE A 64 -23.16 -9.34 -6.48
N THR A 65 -24.30 -8.78 -6.89
CA THR A 65 -25.56 -8.95 -6.16
C THR A 65 -26.10 -10.37 -6.30
N SER A 66 -27.15 -10.71 -5.55
CA SER A 66 -27.89 -11.98 -5.69
C SER A 66 -28.41 -12.21 -7.12
N GLU A 67 -28.64 -11.14 -7.88
CA GLU A 67 -29.13 -11.18 -9.27
C GLU A 67 -27.99 -11.24 -10.30
N GLY A 68 -26.72 -11.33 -9.85
CA GLY A 68 -25.55 -11.40 -10.74
C GLY A 68 -25.10 -10.05 -11.30
N ILE A 69 -25.46 -8.94 -10.65
CA ILE A 69 -25.09 -7.58 -11.10
C ILE A 69 -23.81 -7.11 -10.40
N LEU A 70 -22.87 -6.54 -11.15
CA LEU A 70 -21.64 -5.99 -10.56
C LEU A 70 -21.95 -4.81 -9.61
N THR A 71 -21.40 -4.86 -8.40
CA THR A 71 -21.63 -3.85 -7.35
C THR A 71 -20.60 -2.71 -7.40
N VAL A 72 -20.95 -1.54 -6.85
CA VAL A 72 -19.97 -0.49 -6.53
C VAL A 72 -19.18 -0.92 -5.30
N GLY A 73 -17.84 -0.92 -5.40
CA GLY A 73 -16.93 -1.39 -4.35
C GLY A 73 -15.62 -1.93 -4.92
N TYR A 74 -14.94 -2.82 -4.19
CA TYR A 74 -13.72 -3.47 -4.66
C TYR A 74 -13.82 -5.00 -4.56
N SER A 75 -13.38 -5.69 -3.50
CA SER A 75 -13.62 -7.15 -3.37
C SER A 75 -15.03 -7.49 -2.89
N TYR A 76 -15.75 -6.52 -2.34
CA TYR A 76 -17.15 -6.62 -1.94
C TYR A 76 -17.87 -5.29 -2.22
N GLN A 77 -19.19 -5.27 -2.07
CA GLN A 77 -19.96 -4.03 -2.16
C GLN A 77 -19.54 -3.05 -1.05
N ASN A 78 -19.05 -1.87 -1.44
CA ASN A 78 -18.57 -0.88 -0.50
C ASN A 78 -18.80 0.53 -1.03
N LEU A 79 -19.80 1.23 -0.46
CA LEU A 79 -20.13 2.60 -0.82
C LEU A 79 -19.25 3.65 -0.13
N ILE A 80 -18.58 3.32 0.99
CA ILE A 80 -17.59 4.23 1.61
C ILE A 80 -16.46 4.51 0.62
N PHE A 81 -16.09 3.48 -0.16
CA PHE A 81 -15.05 3.59 -1.18
C PHE A 81 -15.46 4.38 -2.43
N ALA A 82 -16.77 4.52 -2.69
CA ALA A 82 -17.28 5.07 -3.94
C ALA A 82 -16.75 6.47 -4.27
N GLU A 83 -16.55 6.73 -5.56
CA GLU A 83 -16.31 8.08 -6.07
C GLU A 83 -17.63 8.79 -6.33
N GLY A 84 -17.63 10.12 -6.30
CA GLY A 84 -18.83 10.93 -6.53
C GLY A 84 -19.50 10.73 -7.91
N TYR A 85 -18.80 10.14 -8.87
CA TYR A 85 -19.34 9.80 -10.21
C TYR A 85 -19.80 8.34 -10.33
N ASN A 86 -19.68 7.52 -9.28
CA ASN A 86 -20.10 6.13 -9.34
C ASN A 86 -21.62 6.01 -9.26
N ALA A 87 -22.17 5.27 -10.21
CA ALA A 87 -23.57 4.90 -10.32
C ALA A 87 -23.68 3.37 -10.52
N PRO A 88 -24.88 2.77 -10.43
CA PRO A 88 -25.04 1.31 -10.58
C PRO A 88 -24.47 0.73 -11.88
N GLY A 89 -24.42 1.51 -12.97
CA GLY A 89 -23.80 1.08 -14.24
C GLY A 89 -22.27 1.25 -14.29
N SER A 90 -21.68 2.00 -13.37
CA SER A 90 -20.24 2.30 -13.39
C SER A 90 -19.35 1.05 -13.33
N PRO A 91 -19.62 0.02 -12.49
CA PRO A 91 -18.78 -1.18 -12.44
C PRO A 91 -18.58 -1.87 -13.79
N TYR A 92 -19.52 -1.73 -14.73
CA TYR A 92 -19.44 -2.34 -16.07
C TYR A 92 -18.41 -1.72 -17.00
N TRP A 93 -17.77 -0.59 -16.63
CA TRP A 93 -16.54 -0.15 -17.29
C TRP A 93 -15.42 -1.20 -17.21
N ALA A 94 -15.52 -2.17 -16.30
CA ALA A 94 -14.70 -3.38 -16.25
C ALA A 94 -14.69 -4.16 -17.59
N LEU A 95 -15.76 -4.08 -18.38
CA LEU A 95 -15.89 -4.84 -19.62
C LEU A 95 -14.91 -4.42 -20.74
N LYS A 96 -14.19 -3.29 -20.58
CA LYS A 96 -13.09 -2.90 -21.47
C LYS A 96 -12.05 -4.01 -21.68
N THR A 97 -11.87 -4.87 -20.69
CA THR A 97 -10.95 -6.01 -20.77
C THR A 97 -11.35 -7.02 -21.84
N PHE A 98 -12.62 -7.10 -22.23
CA PHE A 98 -13.09 -7.97 -23.30
C PHE A 98 -12.85 -7.40 -24.71
N LEU A 99 -12.19 -6.25 -24.85
CA LEU A 99 -11.75 -5.72 -26.15
C LEU A 99 -10.93 -6.75 -26.96
N LEU A 100 -10.21 -7.64 -26.26
CA LEU A 100 -9.45 -8.73 -26.87
C LEU A 100 -10.33 -9.70 -27.70
N LEU A 101 -11.65 -9.73 -27.50
CA LEU A 101 -12.57 -10.60 -28.26
C LEU A 101 -12.80 -10.10 -29.69
N ALA A 102 -12.39 -8.87 -30.02
CA ALA A 102 -12.58 -8.30 -31.35
C ALA A 102 -11.54 -8.79 -32.38
N VAL A 103 -10.48 -9.50 -31.96
CA VAL A 103 -9.47 -10.05 -32.88
C VAL A 103 -9.90 -11.42 -33.44
N PRO A 104 -9.50 -11.80 -34.66
CA PRO A 104 -9.83 -13.10 -35.26
C PRO A 104 -9.34 -14.28 -34.43
N LYS A 105 -9.97 -15.45 -34.58
CA LYS A 105 -9.61 -16.69 -33.86
C LYS A 105 -8.15 -17.12 -34.12
N GLU A 106 -7.61 -16.76 -35.27
CA GLU A 106 -6.26 -17.08 -35.73
C GLU A 106 -5.19 -16.19 -35.10
N HIS A 107 -5.56 -15.10 -34.41
CA HIS A 107 -4.61 -14.18 -33.78
C HIS A 107 -3.66 -14.94 -32.83
N PRO A 108 -2.34 -14.64 -32.83
CA PRO A 108 -1.34 -15.36 -32.03
C PRO A 108 -1.68 -15.50 -30.54
N TYR A 109 -2.30 -14.48 -29.93
CA TYR A 109 -2.86 -14.55 -28.58
C TYR A 109 -3.77 -15.78 -28.33
N TRP A 110 -4.68 -16.09 -29.25
CA TRP A 110 -5.59 -17.23 -29.09
C TRP A 110 -4.87 -18.56 -29.20
N GLN A 111 -3.84 -18.62 -30.03
CA GLN A 111 -3.01 -19.82 -30.24
C GLN A 111 -1.98 -20.03 -29.12
N ALA A 112 -1.61 -18.97 -28.38
CA ALA A 112 -0.61 -19.05 -27.32
C ALA A 112 -1.09 -19.90 -26.12
N THR A 113 -0.16 -20.69 -25.57
CA THR A 113 -0.34 -21.35 -24.27
C THR A 113 -0.14 -20.31 -23.15
N PRO A 114 -1.07 -20.19 -22.18
CA PRO A 114 -0.89 -19.28 -21.05
C PRO A 114 0.36 -19.64 -20.24
N THR A 115 1.20 -18.64 -19.91
CA THR A 115 2.42 -18.82 -19.11
C THR A 115 2.36 -18.01 -17.81
N PRO A 116 3.21 -18.32 -16.80
CA PRO A 116 3.32 -17.53 -15.57
C PRO A 116 3.77 -16.08 -15.82
N LEU A 117 3.50 -15.22 -14.85
CA LEU A 117 4.06 -13.86 -14.79
C LEU A 117 5.58 -13.95 -14.60
N VAL A 118 6.36 -13.20 -15.39
CA VAL A 118 7.81 -13.20 -15.28
C VAL A 118 8.29 -11.86 -14.73
N ILE A 119 8.85 -11.87 -13.52
CA ILE A 119 9.52 -10.72 -12.88
C ILE A 119 10.95 -11.13 -12.57
N THR A 120 11.92 -10.52 -13.25
CA THR A 120 13.36 -10.80 -13.06
C THR A 120 13.93 -10.01 -11.88
N GLU A 121 13.57 -8.73 -11.79
CA GLU A 121 13.95 -7.84 -10.70
C GLU A 121 12.77 -7.68 -9.75
N ARG A 122 12.86 -8.28 -8.55
CA ARG A 122 11.79 -8.23 -7.55
C ARG A 122 11.64 -6.86 -6.89
N THR A 123 12.60 -5.95 -7.09
CA THR A 123 12.54 -4.56 -6.64
C THR A 123 12.79 -3.65 -7.84
N LEU A 124 11.97 -2.61 -8.01
CA LEU A 124 12.09 -1.68 -9.13
C LEU A 124 11.68 -0.26 -8.73
N ALA A 125 12.64 0.66 -8.66
CA ALA A 125 12.37 2.08 -8.59
C ALA A 125 12.07 2.61 -10.01
N HIS A 126 10.86 3.10 -10.24
CA HIS A 126 10.43 3.55 -11.57
C HIS A 126 9.97 5.02 -11.56
N PRO A 127 10.87 5.98 -11.84
CA PRO A 127 10.59 7.42 -11.79
C PRO A 127 9.43 7.88 -12.67
N ILE A 128 9.22 7.25 -13.84
CA ILE A 128 8.16 7.64 -14.78
C ILE A 128 6.77 7.38 -14.20
N SER A 129 6.55 6.22 -13.56
CA SER A 129 5.28 5.95 -12.87
C SER A 129 5.25 6.55 -11.46
N LYS A 130 6.39 7.06 -10.98
CA LYS A 130 6.63 7.52 -9.62
C LYS A 130 6.26 6.48 -8.56
N ASN A 131 6.68 5.23 -8.79
CA ASN A 131 6.47 4.14 -7.85
C ASN A 131 7.73 3.30 -7.68
N PHE A 132 7.94 2.81 -6.47
CA PHE A 132 8.78 1.65 -6.20
C PHE A 132 7.90 0.41 -6.18
N TYR A 133 8.28 -0.64 -6.90
CA TYR A 133 7.60 -1.93 -6.87
C TYR A 133 8.44 -2.95 -6.12
N GLN A 134 7.79 -3.80 -5.33
CA GLN A 134 8.44 -4.92 -4.66
C GLN A 134 7.58 -6.17 -4.74
N HIS A 135 8.20 -7.32 -4.98
CA HIS A 135 7.58 -8.62 -4.94
C HIS A 135 8.25 -9.52 -3.91
N ASN A 136 7.46 -10.42 -3.31
CA ASN A 136 8.02 -11.51 -2.55
C ASN A 136 8.68 -12.58 -3.45
N GLN A 137 9.21 -13.64 -2.83
CA GLN A 137 9.97 -14.67 -3.54
C GLN A 137 9.16 -15.41 -4.61
N ASP A 138 7.92 -15.75 -4.30
CA ASP A 138 7.05 -16.49 -5.22
C ASP A 138 6.21 -15.58 -6.12
N LEU A 139 6.45 -14.26 -6.08
CA LEU A 139 5.70 -13.22 -6.77
C LEU A 139 4.20 -13.17 -6.41
N THR A 140 3.76 -13.88 -5.36
CA THR A 140 2.38 -13.98 -4.89
C THR A 140 1.91 -12.76 -4.09
N HIS A 141 2.84 -11.89 -3.70
CA HIS A 141 2.55 -10.62 -3.03
C HIS A 141 3.28 -9.48 -3.75
N ALA A 142 2.52 -8.50 -4.25
CA ALA A 142 3.07 -7.28 -4.82
C ALA A 142 2.79 -6.08 -3.90
N LEU A 143 3.83 -5.28 -3.69
CA LEU A 143 3.83 -4.03 -2.95
C LEU A 143 4.17 -2.89 -3.88
N MET A 144 3.50 -1.76 -3.70
CA MET A 144 3.77 -0.54 -4.44
C MET A 144 3.92 0.64 -3.47
N PHE A 145 5.06 1.33 -3.53
CA PHE A 145 5.34 2.52 -2.73
C PHE A 145 5.31 3.73 -3.66
N PRO A 146 4.24 4.54 -3.64
CA PRO A 146 4.15 5.71 -4.51
C PRO A 146 5.06 6.84 -4.00
N ALA A 147 5.48 7.72 -4.90
CA ALA A 147 6.24 8.93 -4.59
C ALA A 147 5.63 10.13 -5.32
N GLY A 148 5.26 11.20 -4.62
CA GLY A 148 4.72 12.41 -5.28
C GLY A 148 3.39 12.21 -6.00
N GLN A 149 2.59 11.23 -5.55
CA GLN A 149 1.28 10.91 -6.10
C GLN A 149 0.18 11.49 -5.22
N CYS A 150 -0.75 12.21 -5.84
CA CYS A 150 -1.97 12.71 -5.21
C CYS A 150 -2.98 13.05 -6.31
N ILE A 151 -4.23 13.20 -5.93
CA ILE A 151 -5.27 13.74 -6.80
C ILE A 151 -6.12 14.76 -6.05
N ASN A 152 -6.55 15.81 -6.75
CA ASN A 152 -7.45 16.81 -6.18
C ASN A 152 -8.91 16.46 -6.49
N TYR A 153 -9.83 16.94 -5.63
CA TYR A 153 -11.28 16.89 -5.84
C TYR A 153 -11.86 15.48 -5.97
N GLN A 154 -11.32 14.49 -5.26
CA GLN A 154 -11.81 13.11 -5.27
C GLN A 154 -11.92 12.57 -3.85
N SER A 155 -12.87 11.65 -3.63
CA SER A 155 -13.11 11.05 -2.33
C SER A 155 -11.89 10.27 -1.87
N HIS A 156 -11.46 10.49 -0.63
CA HIS A 156 -10.34 9.76 0.00
C HIS A 156 -9.02 9.84 -0.77
N ALA A 157 -8.74 11.00 -1.39
CA ALA A 157 -7.56 11.20 -2.22
C ALA A 157 -6.25 10.77 -1.54
N SER A 158 -6.03 11.17 -0.28
CA SER A 158 -4.84 10.79 0.49
C SER A 158 -4.73 9.27 0.65
N SER A 159 -5.82 8.59 1.01
CA SER A 159 -5.82 7.14 1.14
C SER A 159 -5.66 6.40 -0.18
N LYS A 160 -6.16 6.95 -1.30
CA LYS A 160 -6.10 6.29 -2.61
C LYS A 160 -4.79 6.52 -3.35
N TYR A 161 -4.03 7.57 -3.02
CA TYR A 161 -2.83 7.96 -3.76
C TYR A 161 -1.56 8.20 -2.93
N SER A 162 -1.68 8.48 -1.63
CA SER A 162 -0.60 9.12 -0.87
C SER A 162 -0.13 8.32 0.34
N LYS A 163 -0.61 7.10 0.55
CA LYS A 163 -0.07 6.19 1.56
C LYS A 163 1.34 5.73 1.22
N PHE A 164 2.05 5.25 2.23
CA PHE A 164 3.44 4.84 2.11
C PHE A 164 3.60 3.55 1.30
N VAL A 165 2.63 2.64 1.36
CA VAL A 165 2.64 1.39 0.61
C VAL A 165 1.23 0.86 0.37
N TYR A 166 1.02 0.22 -0.78
CA TYR A 166 -0.20 -0.47 -1.18
C TYR A 166 0.12 -1.95 -1.41
N SER A 167 -0.81 -2.83 -1.06
CA SER A 167 -0.57 -4.28 -1.02
C SER A 167 -1.66 -5.04 -1.77
N THR A 168 -1.28 -6.04 -2.57
CA THR A 168 -2.24 -6.97 -3.20
C THR A 168 -2.94 -7.88 -2.19
N THR A 169 -2.36 -8.06 -1.01
CA THR A 169 -2.85 -8.98 0.02
C THR A 169 -3.57 -8.24 1.13
N PHE A 170 -2.93 -7.25 1.74
CA PHE A 170 -3.52 -6.48 2.85
C PHE A 170 -4.47 -5.37 2.37
N GLY A 171 -4.41 -5.06 1.07
CA GLY A 171 -5.25 -4.07 0.43
C GLY A 171 -4.83 -2.65 0.78
N ASN A 172 -5.86 -1.80 0.84
CA ASN A 172 -5.79 -0.41 1.25
C ASN A 172 -7.07 -0.10 2.03
N SER A 173 -7.02 0.85 2.95
CA SER A 173 -8.20 1.34 3.66
C SER A 173 -8.55 2.81 3.36
N VAL A 174 -9.83 3.15 3.37
CA VAL A 174 -10.35 4.52 3.27
C VAL A 174 -11.09 4.88 4.56
N PRO A 175 -11.00 6.14 5.02
CA PRO A 175 -11.65 6.56 6.25
C PRO A 175 -13.17 6.60 6.07
N LYS A 176 -13.90 6.19 7.10
CA LYS A 176 -15.33 6.46 7.22
C LYS A 176 -15.59 7.87 7.76
N SER A 177 -14.75 8.26 8.70
CA SER A 177 -14.64 9.58 9.33
C SER A 177 -13.18 9.78 9.69
N ASN A 178 -12.75 11.03 9.84
CA ASN A 178 -11.43 11.35 10.38
C ASN A 178 -11.47 11.76 11.86
N TYR A 179 -12.63 11.68 12.51
CA TYR A 179 -12.81 12.12 13.89
C TYR A 179 -12.05 11.22 14.86
N TRP A 180 -12.35 9.91 14.93
CA TRP A 180 -11.58 8.95 15.73
C TRP A 180 -10.58 8.14 14.92
N PHE A 181 -9.50 7.68 15.58
CA PHE A 181 -8.45 6.87 14.93
C PHE A 181 -9.02 5.59 14.28
N TYR A 182 -9.91 4.87 14.97
CA TYR A 182 -10.50 3.62 14.47
C TYR A 182 -11.45 3.81 13.28
N GLU A 183 -12.03 5.00 13.11
CA GLU A 183 -12.89 5.33 11.97
C GLU A 183 -12.08 5.63 10.71
N GLY A 184 -10.84 6.09 10.87
CA GLY A 184 -9.98 6.47 9.76
C GLY A 184 -9.25 5.32 9.09
N ASN A 185 -9.08 4.19 9.81
CA ASN A 185 -8.32 3.01 9.38
C ASN A 185 -7.02 3.42 8.66
N TYR A 186 -6.16 4.12 9.39
CA TYR A 186 -4.92 4.72 8.91
C TYR A 186 -3.82 3.69 8.68
N ASP A 187 -4.12 2.60 7.98
CA ASP A 187 -3.11 1.64 7.54
C ASP A 187 -2.10 2.30 6.59
N ASN A 188 -0.85 1.87 6.70
CA ASN A 188 0.25 2.32 5.86
C ASN A 188 0.46 3.84 5.78
N THR A 189 0.19 4.56 6.86
CA THR A 189 0.40 6.00 6.94
C THR A 189 0.67 6.45 8.38
N LEU A 190 1.20 7.67 8.51
CA LEU A 190 1.32 8.39 9.77
C LEU A 190 0.12 9.35 9.87
N ALA A 191 -0.71 9.16 10.90
CA ALA A 191 -1.83 10.01 11.22
C ALA A 191 -1.49 10.90 12.43
N LEU A 192 -1.82 12.19 12.34
CA LEU A 192 -1.51 13.18 13.36
C LEU A 192 -2.78 13.89 13.82
N SER A 193 -2.83 14.25 15.09
CA SER A 193 -3.94 14.99 15.69
C SER A 193 -3.42 15.98 16.75
N GLU A 194 -4.15 17.07 16.99
CA GLU A 194 -3.85 18.02 18.07
C GLU A 194 -4.42 17.56 19.43
N ASP A 195 -5.48 16.76 19.42
CA ASP A 195 -6.32 16.47 20.59
C ASP A 195 -6.94 15.05 20.56
N ASP A 196 -6.25 14.10 19.90
CA ASP A 196 -6.73 12.74 19.57
C ASP A 196 -8.03 12.69 18.75
N HIS A 197 -8.39 13.80 18.10
CA HIS A 197 -9.48 13.89 17.13
C HIS A 197 -9.04 14.52 15.80
N TYR A 198 -9.87 14.40 14.76
CA TYR A 198 -9.67 15.07 13.47
C TYR A 198 -8.28 14.81 12.84
N PHE A 199 -7.95 13.54 12.70
CA PHE A 199 -6.67 13.10 12.22
C PHE A 199 -6.37 13.58 10.79
N ARG A 200 -5.11 13.93 10.56
CA ARG A 200 -4.55 14.31 9.26
C ARG A 200 -3.43 13.37 8.88
N THR A 201 -3.39 13.00 7.59
CA THR A 201 -2.36 12.15 7.02
C THR A 201 -1.66 12.85 5.87
N LYS A 202 -0.67 12.18 5.28
CA LYS A 202 0.03 12.68 4.11
C LYS A 202 -0.91 12.88 2.92
N GLY A 203 -1.02 14.12 2.48
CA GLY A 203 -1.61 14.51 1.20
C GLY A 203 -0.57 14.51 0.08
N LEU A 204 -0.58 15.55 -0.75
CA LEU A 204 0.44 15.75 -1.79
C LEU A 204 1.80 16.06 -1.16
N ASP A 205 2.83 15.36 -1.62
CA ASP A 205 4.22 15.66 -1.26
C ASP A 205 4.62 17.04 -1.78
N ARG A 206 5.28 17.86 -0.95
CA ARG A 206 5.92 19.11 -1.38
C ARG A 206 7.15 18.82 -2.23
N GLN A 207 7.93 17.83 -1.80
CA GLN A 207 9.06 17.28 -2.53
C GLN A 207 9.10 15.77 -2.32
N TYR A 208 9.65 15.04 -3.29
CA TYR A 208 9.87 13.61 -3.16
C TYR A 208 11.13 13.19 -3.89
N GLN A 209 11.72 12.09 -3.44
CA GLN A 209 12.81 11.41 -4.14
C GLN A 209 12.48 9.92 -4.21
N LEU A 210 12.79 9.32 -5.37
CA LEU A 210 12.66 7.89 -5.58
C LEU A 210 14.04 7.37 -5.97
N LEU A 211 14.68 6.66 -5.05
CA LEU A 211 16.02 6.10 -5.19
C LEU A 211 15.93 4.57 -5.32
N PRO A 212 17.01 3.89 -5.77
CA PRO A 212 17.01 2.44 -5.91
C PRO A 212 16.77 1.65 -4.61
N ASP A 213 16.99 2.25 -3.45
CA ASP A 213 16.91 1.60 -2.14
C ASP A 213 15.90 2.25 -1.18
N ARG A 214 15.32 3.40 -1.52
CA ARG A 214 14.42 4.16 -0.64
C ARG A 214 13.51 5.14 -1.36
N ILE A 215 12.44 5.52 -0.67
CA ILE A 215 11.50 6.57 -1.05
C ILE A 215 11.56 7.68 -0.01
N ILE A 216 11.66 8.93 -0.42
CA ILE A 216 11.69 10.09 0.48
C ILE A 216 10.52 11.00 0.13
N HIS A 217 9.79 11.42 1.16
CA HIS A 217 8.66 12.32 1.10
C HIS A 217 8.91 13.53 1.98
N GLU A 218 8.67 14.74 1.49
CA GLU A 218 8.57 15.95 2.31
C GLU A 218 7.15 16.47 2.23
N TRP A 219 6.47 16.61 3.36
CA TRP A 219 5.05 16.93 3.41
C TRP A 219 4.66 17.67 4.69
N ASN A 220 3.47 18.26 4.65
CA ASN A 220 2.96 19.15 5.68
C ASN A 220 1.47 18.83 5.95
N PRO A 221 1.10 18.26 7.11
CA PRO A 221 -0.31 18.15 7.49
C PRO A 221 -0.92 19.49 7.98
N TRP A 222 -0.05 20.41 8.41
CA TRP A 222 -0.33 21.83 8.68
C TRP A 222 0.83 22.69 8.15
N GLU A 223 0.61 23.99 8.00
CA GLU A 223 1.63 24.94 7.51
C GLU A 223 2.88 24.99 8.41
N ASP A 224 2.70 24.77 9.71
CA ASP A 224 3.71 24.83 10.77
C ASP A 224 4.22 23.45 11.23
N VAL A 225 3.85 22.38 10.51
CA VAL A 225 4.32 21.00 10.76
C VAL A 225 5.00 20.46 9.52
N GLN A 226 6.31 20.30 9.57
CA GLN A 226 7.13 19.79 8.47
C GLN A 226 7.57 18.36 8.78
N ILE A 227 7.34 17.45 7.84
CA ILE A 227 7.68 16.03 7.99
C ILE A 227 8.47 15.57 6.79
N LYS A 228 9.68 15.05 7.02
CA LYS A 228 10.39 14.21 6.05
C LYS A 228 10.20 12.76 6.44
N THR A 229 9.61 11.97 5.55
CA THR A 229 9.45 10.52 5.71
C THR A 229 10.34 9.79 4.73
N THR A 230 11.24 8.95 5.24
CA THR A 230 12.05 8.02 4.43
C THR A 230 11.55 6.60 4.63
N ILE A 231 11.23 5.92 3.54
CA ILE A 231 10.80 4.52 3.52
C ILE A 231 11.89 3.69 2.88
N ILE A 232 12.31 2.62 3.55
CA ILE A 232 13.33 1.69 3.05
C ILE A 232 12.64 0.33 2.88
N PRO A 233 12.32 -0.07 1.64
CA PRO A 233 11.82 -1.41 1.36
C PRO A 233 12.87 -2.47 1.73
N LEU A 234 12.45 -3.49 2.46
CA LEU A 234 13.28 -4.62 2.92
C LEU A 234 12.59 -5.93 2.55
N ILE A 235 13.24 -7.08 2.75
CA ILE A 235 12.64 -8.38 2.50
C ILE A 235 11.58 -8.67 3.58
N GLY A 236 10.30 -8.72 3.17
CA GLY A 236 9.16 -9.02 4.04
C GLY A 236 8.70 -7.88 4.97
N SER A 237 9.41 -6.75 4.94
CA SER A 237 9.13 -5.59 5.78
C SER A 237 9.61 -4.31 5.11
N HIS A 238 9.36 -3.17 5.73
CA HIS A 238 9.98 -1.90 5.35
C HIS A 238 10.18 -1.03 6.60
N LEU A 239 11.27 -0.27 6.62
CA LEU A 239 11.53 0.71 7.66
C LEU A 239 10.89 2.04 7.28
N ARG A 240 10.29 2.73 8.24
CA ARG A 240 9.79 4.11 8.10
C ARG A 240 10.53 5.01 9.09
N ILE A 241 11.07 6.11 8.60
CA ILE A 241 11.80 7.11 9.37
C ILE A 241 11.08 8.44 9.17
N HIS A 242 10.56 9.04 10.24
CA HIS A 242 9.93 10.35 10.21
C HIS A 242 10.79 11.35 10.98
N GLU A 243 11.35 12.32 10.27
CA GLU A 243 12.00 13.50 10.83
C GLU A 243 10.98 14.64 10.85
N ILE A 244 10.56 15.05 12.04
CA ILE A 244 9.41 15.96 12.24
C ILE A 244 9.89 17.25 12.89
N ASN A 245 9.44 18.39 12.39
CA ASN A 245 9.58 19.70 13.01
C ASN A 245 8.20 20.34 13.14
N SER A 246 7.71 20.46 14.37
CA SER A 246 6.36 20.93 14.68
C SER A 246 6.40 22.14 15.61
N GLN A 247 5.59 23.17 15.34
CA GLN A 247 5.37 24.30 16.28
C GLN A 247 4.22 24.05 17.26
N ARG A 248 3.63 22.85 17.24
CA ARG A 248 2.46 22.48 18.04
C ARG A 248 2.65 21.14 18.73
N ALA A 249 1.92 20.94 19.82
CA ALA A 249 1.78 19.63 20.46
C ALA A 249 0.87 18.74 19.61
N LEU A 250 1.27 17.48 19.42
CA LEU A 250 0.58 16.53 18.54
C LEU A 250 0.60 15.11 19.13
N SER A 251 -0.49 14.40 18.91
CA SER A 251 -0.54 12.94 18.94
C SER A 251 -0.18 12.37 17.57
N PHE A 252 0.64 11.32 17.57
CA PHE A 252 1.11 10.59 16.39
C PHE A 252 0.63 9.16 16.45
N TYR A 253 0.10 8.66 15.34
CA TYR A 253 -0.33 7.27 15.19
C TYR A 253 0.24 6.70 13.88
N GLU A 254 1.07 5.67 13.99
CA GLU A 254 1.65 4.99 12.85
C GLU A 254 0.94 3.66 12.61
N GLY A 255 0.32 3.48 11.45
CA GLY A 255 -0.43 2.27 11.12
C GLY A 255 0.37 1.25 10.33
N GLY A 256 0.31 -0.02 10.74
CA GLY A 256 0.82 -1.16 9.99
C GLY A 256 -0.06 -1.51 8.77
N PHE A 257 -0.12 -2.81 8.44
CA PHE A 257 -1.09 -3.31 7.46
C PHE A 257 -2.39 -3.72 8.16
N SER A 258 -3.54 -3.38 7.59
CA SER A 258 -4.82 -3.96 8.03
C SER A 258 -4.84 -5.47 7.76
N SER A 259 -5.46 -6.25 8.64
CA SER A 259 -5.70 -7.69 8.45
C SER A 259 -7.14 -8.06 8.79
N PRO A 260 -7.74 -9.07 8.13
CA PRO A 260 -9.15 -9.39 8.29
C PRO A 260 -9.49 -9.76 9.74
N LYS A 261 -10.65 -9.28 10.20
CA LYS A 261 -11.23 -9.68 11.47
C LYS A 261 -11.97 -11.01 11.29
N GLU A 262 -11.22 -12.10 11.42
CA GLU A 262 -11.73 -13.47 11.41
C GLU A 262 -11.70 -14.11 12.81
N ALA A 263 -12.40 -15.23 12.99
CA ALA A 263 -12.47 -15.92 14.28
C ALA A 263 -11.13 -16.53 14.72
N THR A 264 -10.28 -16.88 13.75
CA THR A 264 -8.94 -17.47 13.93
C THR A 264 -7.83 -16.43 14.12
N ALA A 265 -8.17 -15.13 14.10
CA ALA A 265 -7.18 -14.07 14.21
C ALA A 265 -6.53 -14.07 15.60
N ILE A 266 -5.20 -13.99 15.64
CA ILE A 266 -4.41 -13.88 16.86
C ILE A 266 -3.78 -12.50 16.92
N THR A 267 -3.98 -11.79 18.03
CA THR A 267 -3.35 -10.49 18.27
C THR A 267 -2.24 -10.64 19.29
N GLU A 268 -1.05 -10.11 18.98
CA GLU A 268 0.12 -10.10 19.85
C GLU A 268 0.47 -8.64 20.16
N LYS A 269 0.75 -8.34 21.43
CA LYS A 269 1.05 -6.98 21.89
C LYS A 269 2.20 -7.01 22.88
N THR A 270 3.17 -6.13 22.69
CA THR A 270 4.23 -5.83 23.65
C THR A 270 4.24 -4.33 23.93
N ALA A 271 5.24 -3.85 24.67
CA ALA A 271 5.41 -2.41 24.88
C ALA A 271 5.85 -1.67 23.60
N SER A 272 6.54 -2.36 22.68
CA SER A 272 7.16 -1.77 21.50
C SER A 272 6.72 -2.42 20.18
N SER A 273 5.76 -3.34 20.19
CA SER A 273 5.25 -3.96 18.97
C SER A 273 3.81 -4.45 19.11
N ALA A 274 3.09 -4.41 18.00
CA ALA A 274 1.76 -4.95 17.87
C ALA A 274 1.66 -5.76 16.58
N ALA A 275 0.98 -6.90 16.63
CA ALA A 275 0.83 -7.77 15.48
C ALA A 275 -0.52 -8.47 15.42
N VAL A 276 -0.90 -8.86 14.21
CA VAL A 276 -2.09 -9.65 13.91
C VAL A 276 -1.69 -10.78 12.97
N ARG A 277 -2.01 -12.02 13.35
CA ARG A 277 -1.88 -13.21 12.51
C ARG A 277 -3.27 -13.68 12.09
N THR A 278 -3.44 -13.94 10.80
CA THR A 278 -4.70 -14.37 10.18
C THR A 278 -4.43 -15.42 9.10
N SER A 279 -5.48 -15.92 8.46
CA SER A 279 -5.43 -16.81 7.29
C SER A 279 -4.65 -16.21 6.11
N ILE A 280 -4.57 -14.88 6.00
CA ILE A 280 -3.85 -14.20 4.91
C ILE A 280 -2.38 -13.91 5.24
N GLY A 281 -1.95 -14.17 6.49
CA GLY A 281 -0.58 -13.98 6.92
C GLY A 281 -0.43 -13.15 8.19
N TYR A 282 0.70 -12.45 8.29
CA TYR A 282 1.16 -11.73 9.48
C TYR A 282 1.39 -10.26 9.18
N SER A 283 0.70 -9.39 9.93
CA SER A 283 0.99 -7.95 9.97
C SER A 283 1.56 -7.58 11.33
N LYS A 284 2.72 -6.95 11.36
CA LYS A 284 3.35 -6.47 12.57
C LYS A 284 3.88 -5.05 12.36
N ILE A 285 3.82 -4.24 13.41
CA ILE A 285 4.52 -2.97 13.50
C ILE A 285 5.34 -2.93 14.79
N GLU A 286 6.57 -2.43 14.69
CA GLU A 286 7.52 -2.38 15.79
C GLU A 286 8.15 -0.99 15.90
N ALA A 287 8.15 -0.44 17.10
CA ALA A 287 8.78 0.81 17.48
C ALA A 287 10.28 0.61 17.66
N ILE A 288 11.07 1.27 16.81
CA ILE A 288 12.54 1.32 16.95
C ILE A 288 12.97 2.57 17.73
N ALA A 289 12.35 3.71 17.44
CA ALA A 289 12.63 4.97 18.14
C ALA A 289 11.41 5.90 18.13
N GLY A 290 11.28 6.70 19.19
CA GLY A 290 10.34 7.82 19.26
C GLY A 290 8.91 7.45 19.65
N TYR A 291 8.44 6.22 19.43
CA TYR A 291 7.10 5.78 19.85
C TYR A 291 7.04 5.36 21.31
N GLU A 292 5.87 5.46 21.93
CA GLU A 292 5.64 5.24 23.36
C GLU A 292 4.84 3.96 23.64
N THR A 293 3.83 3.69 22.81
CA THR A 293 2.98 2.50 22.98
C THR A 293 2.67 1.83 21.65
N SER A 294 2.25 0.57 21.72
CA SER A 294 1.79 -0.22 20.59
C SER A 294 0.52 -0.98 20.95
N ASP A 295 -0.44 -1.02 20.03
CA ASP A 295 -1.70 -1.74 20.25
C ASP A 295 -2.30 -2.23 18.91
N VAL A 296 -3.36 -3.04 19.00
CA VAL A 296 -4.19 -3.50 17.89
C VAL A 296 -5.62 -3.02 18.11
N ILE A 297 -6.17 -2.32 17.13
CA ILE A 297 -7.52 -1.78 17.18
C ILE A 297 -8.43 -2.41 16.13
N ARG A 298 -9.71 -2.60 16.47
CA ARG A 298 -10.76 -2.92 15.50
C ARG A 298 -11.14 -1.63 14.80
N THR A 299 -11.06 -1.61 13.49
CA THR A 299 -11.48 -0.44 12.69
C THR A 299 -12.97 -0.49 12.37
N GLU A 300 -13.52 0.64 11.95
CA GLU A 300 -14.89 0.69 11.42
C GLU A 300 -15.04 -0.27 10.23
N PRO A 301 -16.19 -0.96 10.12
CA PRO A 301 -16.46 -1.83 8.99
C PRO A 301 -16.49 -1.03 7.68
N ASN A 302 -16.25 -1.74 6.58
CA ASN A 302 -16.25 -1.23 5.23
C ASN A 302 -15.17 -0.17 4.93
N THR A 303 -14.13 -0.07 5.76
CA THR A 303 -13.01 0.84 5.53
C THR A 303 -11.93 0.21 4.64
N ASN A 304 -11.61 -1.08 4.81
CA ASN A 304 -10.63 -1.78 3.98
C ASN A 304 -11.25 -2.28 2.66
N LEU A 305 -10.53 -2.15 1.54
CA LEU A 305 -11.02 -2.48 0.20
C LEU A 305 -11.13 -3.99 -0.05
N LEU A 306 -10.37 -4.81 0.68
CA LEU A 306 -10.34 -6.27 0.51
C LEU A 306 -11.20 -7.00 1.55
N TYR A 307 -11.34 -6.43 2.75
CA TYR A 307 -11.96 -7.09 3.90
C TYR A 307 -13.03 -6.20 4.54
N PRO A 308 -14.27 -6.69 4.76
CA PRO A 308 -15.35 -5.89 5.36
C PRO A 308 -15.09 -5.43 6.80
N ALA A 309 -14.24 -6.13 7.56
CA ALA A 309 -13.84 -5.76 8.90
C ALA A 309 -12.38 -6.12 9.11
N THR A 310 -11.59 -5.22 9.71
CA THR A 310 -10.16 -5.43 9.93
C THR A 310 -9.71 -5.10 11.35
N TRP A 311 -8.57 -5.71 11.71
CA TRP A 311 -7.70 -5.30 12.80
C TRP A 311 -6.55 -4.47 12.21
N LEU A 312 -6.15 -3.43 12.93
CA LEU A 312 -5.01 -2.58 12.59
C LEU A 312 -4.01 -2.57 13.75
N PRO A 313 -2.80 -3.14 13.59
CA PRO A 313 -1.70 -2.89 14.52
C PRO A 313 -1.15 -1.47 14.29
N TYR A 314 -0.88 -0.75 15.38
CA TYR A 314 -0.40 0.63 15.32
C TYR A 314 0.53 0.98 16.49
N LEU A 315 1.31 2.06 16.30
CA LEU A 315 2.13 2.68 17.33
C LEU A 315 1.61 4.08 17.65
N THR A 316 1.84 4.56 18.86
CA THR A 316 1.49 5.95 19.24
C THR A 316 2.61 6.67 19.97
N ALA A 317 2.53 8.01 19.94
CA ALA A 317 3.28 8.90 20.83
C ALA A 317 2.60 10.25 20.94
N GLN A 318 2.84 10.97 22.03
CA GLN A 318 2.52 12.39 22.16
C GLN A 318 3.79 13.23 22.26
N ARG A 319 3.88 14.32 21.50
CA ARG A 319 5.03 15.24 21.59
C ARG A 319 4.58 16.68 21.68
N GLN A 320 5.32 17.45 22.47
CA GLN A 320 5.24 18.91 22.44
C GLN A 320 5.87 19.46 21.16
N ALA A 321 5.72 20.77 20.94
CA ALA A 321 6.42 21.46 19.84
C ALA A 321 7.94 21.19 19.88
N GLY A 322 8.56 21.02 18.72
CA GLY A 322 9.98 20.76 18.57
C GLY A 322 10.33 19.83 17.42
N LYS A 323 11.58 19.35 17.44
CA LYS A 323 12.12 18.38 16.48
C LYS A 323 12.05 16.97 17.06
N HIS A 324 11.45 16.05 16.33
CA HIS A 324 11.24 14.66 16.75
C HIS A 324 11.70 13.68 15.68
N LEU A 325 12.16 12.51 16.12
CA LEU A 325 12.51 11.38 15.27
C LEU A 325 11.64 10.19 15.64
N PHE A 326 10.96 9.62 14.66
CA PHE A 326 10.23 8.37 14.79
C PHE A 326 10.80 7.35 13.81
N VAL A 327 11.04 6.13 14.29
CA VAL A 327 11.51 5.01 13.46
C VAL A 327 10.67 3.79 13.79
N SER A 328 10.08 3.18 12.76
CA SER A 328 9.28 1.96 12.90
C SER A 328 9.62 0.95 11.82
N LEU A 329 9.62 -0.32 12.19
CA LEU A 329 9.68 -1.45 11.25
C LEU A 329 8.26 -2.01 11.05
N VAL A 330 7.82 -2.10 9.81
CA VAL A 330 6.49 -2.62 9.47
C VAL A 330 6.66 -3.88 8.64
N THR A 331 6.10 -4.98 9.11
CA THR A 331 6.20 -6.32 8.53
C THR A 331 4.86 -6.75 7.96
N GLY A 332 4.87 -7.32 6.76
CA GLY A 332 3.69 -7.83 6.07
C GLY A 332 4.05 -9.08 5.30
N LEU A 333 3.73 -10.24 5.85
CA LEU A 333 4.13 -11.56 5.35
C LEU A 333 2.92 -12.42 5.03
N LEU A 334 3.01 -13.24 4.00
CA LEU A 334 2.08 -14.33 3.71
C LEU A 334 2.28 -15.52 4.68
N PRO A 335 1.32 -16.45 4.81
CA PRO A 335 1.37 -17.52 5.81
C PRO A 335 2.62 -18.42 5.75
N GLN A 336 3.16 -18.64 4.55
CA GLN A 336 4.33 -19.47 4.32
C GLN A 336 5.67 -18.73 4.51
N GLU A 337 5.64 -17.42 4.72
CA GLU A 337 6.84 -16.59 4.81
C GLU A 337 7.32 -16.44 6.24
N GLN A 338 8.63 -16.25 6.40
CA GLN A 338 9.28 -16.07 7.69
C GLN A 338 9.85 -14.67 7.79
N GLU A 339 9.76 -14.09 8.99
CA GLU A 339 10.36 -12.79 9.29
C GLU A 339 11.88 -12.89 9.19
N GLN A 340 12.49 -11.97 8.46
CA GLN A 340 13.95 -11.86 8.37
C GLN A 340 14.43 -10.82 9.38
N ALA A 341 15.50 -11.14 10.12
CA ALA A 341 16.07 -10.24 11.11
C ALA A 341 16.55 -8.94 10.43
N VAL A 342 16.13 -7.81 10.99
CA VAL A 342 16.58 -6.47 10.60
C VAL A 342 17.21 -5.81 11.82
N THR A 343 18.48 -5.43 11.70
CA THR A 343 19.16 -4.63 12.72
C THR A 343 19.09 -3.16 12.33
N VAL A 344 18.64 -2.30 13.24
CA VAL A 344 18.56 -0.86 13.04
C VAL A 344 19.33 -0.17 14.15
N GLU A 345 20.38 0.56 13.80
CA GLU A 345 21.18 1.36 14.72
C GLU A 345 20.90 2.84 14.46
N VAL A 346 20.37 3.54 15.47
CA VAL A 346 20.05 4.97 15.40
C VAL A 346 21.12 5.75 16.16
N THR A 347 21.87 6.60 15.45
CA THR A 347 22.84 7.53 16.02
C THR A 347 22.38 8.97 15.81
N THR A 348 23.08 9.95 16.40
CA THR A 348 22.77 11.38 16.24
C THR A 348 22.71 11.82 14.78
N ASN A 349 23.58 11.28 13.91
CA ASN A 349 23.73 11.75 12.53
C ASN A 349 23.23 10.76 11.49
N ASN A 350 23.22 9.46 11.80
CA ASN A 350 22.95 8.40 10.83
C ASN A 350 22.03 7.33 11.40
N ILE A 351 21.26 6.70 10.52
CA ILE A 351 20.56 5.45 10.78
C ILE A 351 21.18 4.38 9.89
N THR A 352 21.68 3.30 10.50
CA THR A 352 22.25 2.16 9.80
C THR A 352 21.28 1.00 9.87
N ILE A 353 20.93 0.44 8.71
CA ILE A 353 20.03 -0.70 8.56
C ILE A 353 20.84 -1.86 8.01
N ASN A 354 20.70 -3.04 8.59
CA ASN A 354 21.27 -4.28 8.07
C ASN A 354 20.20 -5.37 8.00
N GLN A 355 20.03 -5.95 6.81
CA GLN A 355 19.24 -7.16 6.62
C GLN A 355 20.01 -8.12 5.71
N SER A 356 20.23 -9.36 6.16
CA SER A 356 20.88 -10.40 5.38
C SER A 356 22.25 -9.99 4.80
N GLY A 357 23.00 -9.15 5.53
CA GLY A 357 24.32 -8.65 5.12
C GLY A 357 24.28 -7.45 4.19
N HIS A 358 23.10 -6.99 3.76
CA HIS A 358 22.94 -5.76 2.99
C HIS A 358 22.80 -4.56 3.94
N MET A 359 23.73 -3.61 3.86
CA MET A 359 23.77 -2.43 4.71
C MET A 359 23.28 -1.19 3.96
N ILE A 360 22.35 -0.45 4.57
CA ILE A 360 21.82 0.81 4.07
C ILE A 360 22.08 1.89 5.13
N GLN A 361 22.62 3.03 4.71
CA GLN A 361 22.83 4.19 5.58
C GLN A 361 21.91 5.36 5.18
N VAL A 362 21.30 6.00 6.17
CA VAL A 362 20.48 7.19 6.00
C VAL A 362 21.03 8.33 6.84
N GLU A 363 21.45 9.41 6.17
CA GLU A 363 21.81 10.67 6.83
C GLU A 363 20.56 11.37 7.39
N ARG A 364 20.63 11.81 8.64
CA ARG A 364 19.62 12.64 9.29
C ARG A 364 19.81 14.11 8.90
N ILE A 365 18.72 14.86 8.68
CA ILE A 365 18.76 16.31 8.36
C ILE A 365 19.54 17.08 9.43
N GLY A 366 19.44 16.67 10.69
CA GLY A 366 20.14 17.30 11.82
C GLY A 366 21.65 17.06 11.88
N GLY A 367 22.20 16.11 11.12
CA GLY A 367 23.61 15.70 11.20
C GLY A 367 24.59 16.59 10.44
N LYS A 368 24.12 17.54 9.61
CA LYS A 368 24.97 18.45 8.84
C LYS A 368 25.36 19.74 9.55
N ASN A 369 24.73 20.05 10.68
CA ASN A 369 25.10 21.21 11.48
C ASN A 369 25.66 20.73 12.82
N GLY A 370 27.00 20.75 12.92
CA GLY A 370 27.66 20.80 14.21
C GLY A 370 27.19 22.06 14.95
N ASN A 371 26.20 21.90 15.81
CA ASN A 371 25.94 22.76 16.96
C ASN A 371 25.18 21.92 18.00
N GLN A 372 25.62 22.06 19.24
CA GLN A 372 25.39 21.18 20.37
C GLN A 372 23.91 21.00 20.73
N LEU A 373 23.61 19.80 21.24
CA LEU A 373 22.36 19.40 21.91
C LEU A 373 22.03 20.29 23.11
#